data_AF-A0A2D4NR31-F1
#
_entry.id   AF-A0A2D4NR31-F1
#
_cell.length_a   1.000
_cell.length_b   1.000
_cell.length_c   1.000
_cell.angle_alpha   90.00
_cell.angle_beta   90.00
_cell.angle_gamma   90.00
#
_symmetry.space_group_name_H-M   'P 1'
#
loop_
_entity.id
_entity.type
_entity.pdbx_description
1 polymer ?
#
loop_
_entity_poly.entity_id
_entity_poly.type
_entity_poly.pdbx_seq_one_letter_code
_entity_poly.pdbx_strand_id
1 'polypeptide(L)'
;LELQNEDIYMAPKFGDFVQMVVRKHRGEDKEEELEIDYVSKYMNHMTIKMPYQCFINGRFVNAEGGNTYDSINPTDGSVIAKVSLATVSDVDRAVAAAKDAFEYGEWGKMNARERGQLMYRLAGLMEEHQEELATIEAIDSGAVYTLALKTHVGMSVQTFRYFAGWCDKI
;
A
#
# COMPACT_ATOMS: atom_id res chain seq x y z
N LEU A 1 -10.20 15.00 25.91
CA LEU A 1 -9.14 14.80 24.91
C LEU A 1 -7.87 15.34 25.54
N GLU A 2 -6.95 14.48 25.93
CA GLU A 2 -5.71 14.91 26.57
C GLU A 2 -4.62 14.85 25.50
N LEU A 3 -4.05 16.01 25.15
CA LEU A 3 -2.92 16.10 24.24
C LEU A 3 -1.67 15.73 25.03
N GLN A 4 -0.94 14.74 24.54
CA GLN A 4 0.34 14.32 25.11
C GLN A 4 1.45 15.17 24.50
N ASN A 5 2.58 15.29 25.20
CA ASN A 5 3.72 16.06 24.69
C ASN A 5 4.19 15.55 23.32
N GLU A 6 4.11 14.22 23.09
CA GLU A 6 4.47 13.58 21.82
C GLU A 6 3.62 14.07 20.64
N ASP A 7 2.33 14.37 20.84
CA ASP A 7 1.43 14.92 19.82
C ASP A 7 1.95 16.27 19.28
N ILE A 8 2.51 17.10 20.18
CA ILE A 8 3.05 18.43 19.83
C ILE A 8 4.39 18.27 19.12
N TYR A 9 5.20 17.28 19.50
CA TYR A 9 6.50 17.00 18.88
C TYR A 9 6.38 16.42 17.47
N MET A 10 5.38 15.55 17.23
CA MET A 10 5.18 14.88 15.94
C MET A 10 4.49 15.76 14.89
N ALA A 11 3.91 16.89 15.31
CA ALA A 11 3.26 17.85 14.42
C ALA A 11 3.89 19.27 14.52
N PRO A 12 5.17 19.43 14.13
CA PRO A 12 5.94 20.66 14.37
C PRO A 12 5.46 21.87 13.55
N LYS A 13 4.66 21.63 12.50
CA LYS A 13 4.01 22.70 11.73
C LYS A 13 2.59 22.90 12.23
N PHE A 14 2.19 24.16 12.40
CA PHE A 14 0.85 24.52 12.89
C PHE A 14 -0.28 23.86 12.10
N GLY A 15 -0.14 23.71 10.77
CA GLY A 15 -1.13 23.02 9.94
C GLY A 15 -1.26 21.53 10.27
N ASP A 16 -0.13 20.85 10.48
CA ASP A 16 -0.11 19.42 10.84
C ASP A 16 -0.68 19.20 12.25
N PHE A 17 -0.40 20.13 13.17
CA PHE A 17 -0.94 20.10 14.53
C PHE A 17 -2.46 20.25 14.54
N VAL A 18 -3.01 21.20 13.77
CA VAL A 18 -4.47 21.38 13.67
C VAL A 18 -5.14 20.16 13.07
N GLN A 19 -4.56 19.55 12.04
CA GLN A 19 -5.07 18.32 11.42
C GLN A 19 -5.07 17.15 12.41
N MET A 20 -3.98 16.97 13.15
CA MET A 20 -3.87 15.95 14.19
C MET A 20 -4.91 16.14 15.31
N VAL A 21 -5.08 17.36 15.84
CA VAL A 21 -6.11 17.64 16.88
C VAL A 21 -7.52 17.31 16.36
N VAL A 22 -7.81 17.62 15.10
CA VAL A 22 -9.11 17.32 14.47
C VAL A 22 -9.31 15.81 14.33
N ARG A 23 -8.31 15.06 13.85
CA ARG A 23 -8.36 13.60 13.73
C ARG A 23 -8.55 12.92 15.08
N LYS A 24 -7.79 13.35 16.09
CA LYS A 24 -7.94 12.88 17.47
C LYS A 24 -9.34 13.10 18.02
N HIS A 25 -9.91 14.28 17.76
CA HIS A 25 -11.27 14.62 18.20
C HIS A 25 -12.36 13.81 17.51
N ARG A 26 -12.14 13.42 16.25
CA ARG A 26 -13.06 12.55 15.49
C ARG A 26 -12.93 11.06 15.84
N GLY A 27 -11.95 10.69 16.66
CA GLY A 27 -11.63 9.29 16.95
C GLY A 27 -10.93 8.57 15.80
N GLU A 28 -10.45 9.33 14.81
CA GLU A 28 -9.70 8.85 13.64
C GLU A 28 -8.22 8.54 13.98
N ASP A 29 -7.72 9.00 15.14
CA ASP A 29 -6.37 8.67 15.65
C ASP A 29 -6.27 7.27 16.29
N LYS A 30 -7.33 6.46 16.23
CA LYS A 30 -7.15 5.01 16.41
C LYS A 30 -6.56 4.47 15.11
N GLU A 31 -5.30 4.79 14.84
CA GLU A 31 -4.52 4.01 13.88
C GLU A 31 -4.47 2.59 14.46
N GLU A 32 -5.32 1.71 13.94
CA GLU A 32 -5.08 0.28 14.08
C GLU A 32 -3.73 0.04 13.42
N GLU A 33 -2.71 -0.19 14.24
CA GLU A 33 -1.38 -0.50 13.76
C GLU A 33 -1.51 -1.73 12.86
N LEU A 34 -1.21 -1.54 11.57
CA LEU A 34 -1.30 -2.58 10.57
C LEU A 34 -0.15 -3.55 10.84
N GLU A 35 -0.43 -4.62 11.58
CA GLU A 35 0.51 -5.72 11.75
C GLU A 35 0.63 -6.45 10.40
N ILE A 36 1.83 -6.41 9.81
CA ILE A 36 2.10 -6.99 8.50
C ILE A 36 3.20 -8.03 8.66
N ASP A 37 2.89 -9.25 8.24
CA ASP A 37 3.87 -10.32 8.13
C ASP A 37 4.69 -10.14 6.84
N TYR A 38 6.01 -10.07 6.98
CA TYR A 38 6.93 -9.88 5.86
C TYR A 38 7.85 -11.08 5.67
N VAL A 39 8.08 -11.44 4.41
CA VAL A 39 9.33 -12.11 4.02
C VAL A 39 10.39 -11.02 3.84
N SER A 40 11.45 -11.07 4.65
CA SER A 40 12.57 -10.13 4.57
C SER A 40 13.75 -10.77 3.83
N LYS A 41 14.33 -10.07 2.85
CA LYS A 41 15.54 -10.50 2.13
C LYS A 41 16.53 -9.35 1.98
N TYR A 42 17.82 -9.63 2.15
CA TYR A 42 18.88 -8.65 1.89
C TYR A 42 19.40 -8.83 0.45
N MET A 43 19.09 -7.88 -0.43
CA MET A 43 19.44 -7.91 -1.85
C MET A 43 19.63 -6.48 -2.37
N ASN A 44 20.41 -6.28 -3.44
CA ASN A 44 20.65 -4.95 -4.02
C ASN A 44 21.06 -3.88 -2.98
N HIS A 45 21.90 -4.27 -2.02
CA HIS A 45 22.36 -3.42 -0.90
C HIS A 45 21.26 -2.88 0.03
N MET A 46 20.07 -3.47 0.03
CA MET A 46 18.96 -3.09 0.91
C MET A 46 18.24 -4.30 1.51
N THR A 47 17.55 -4.11 2.63
CA THR A 47 16.64 -5.12 3.20
C THR A 47 15.24 -4.85 2.67
N ILE A 48 14.76 -5.74 1.81
CA ILE A 48 13.44 -5.68 1.20
C ILE A 48 12.45 -6.39 2.11
N LYS A 49 11.27 -5.81 2.33
CA LYS A 49 10.19 -6.42 3.11
C LYS A 49 8.97 -6.66 2.23
N MET A 50 8.65 -7.92 1.96
CA MET A 50 7.58 -8.31 1.05
C MET A 50 6.42 -8.95 1.84
N PRO A 51 5.23 -8.33 1.87
CA PRO A 51 4.01 -9.00 2.28
C PRO A 51 3.70 -10.16 1.32
N TYR A 52 3.15 -11.25 1.84
CA TYR A 52 2.89 -12.48 1.07
C TYR A 52 1.46 -13.00 1.21
N GLN A 53 0.62 -12.26 1.94
CA GLN A 53 -0.76 -12.58 2.25
C GLN A 53 -1.74 -11.88 1.28
N CYS A 54 -3.01 -12.29 1.28
CA CYS A 54 -4.06 -11.57 0.57
C CYS A 54 -4.26 -10.20 1.24
N PHE A 55 -4.47 -9.13 0.47
CA PHE A 55 -4.81 -7.81 1.03
C PHE A 55 -6.31 -7.57 0.87
N ILE A 56 -7.08 -7.69 1.96
CA ILE A 56 -8.53 -7.57 1.97
C ILE A 56 -8.96 -6.59 3.07
N ASN A 57 -9.78 -5.60 2.69
CA ASN A 57 -10.33 -4.59 3.60
C ASN A 57 -9.26 -3.89 4.47
N GLY A 58 -8.17 -3.46 3.83
CA GLY A 58 -7.09 -2.74 4.51
C GLY A 58 -6.17 -3.61 5.37
N ARG A 59 -6.26 -4.94 5.31
CA ARG A 59 -5.43 -5.84 6.12
C ARG A 59 -4.84 -6.98 5.29
N PHE A 60 -3.65 -7.42 5.68
CA PHE A 60 -3.04 -8.65 5.16
C PHE A 60 -3.62 -9.86 5.91
N VAL A 61 -4.14 -10.83 5.17
CA VAL A 61 -4.80 -12.03 5.71
C VAL A 61 -4.39 -13.29 4.94
N ASN A 62 -4.25 -14.40 5.66
CA ASN A 62 -4.09 -15.71 5.03
C ASN A 62 -5.33 -16.06 4.20
N ALA A 63 -5.13 -16.77 3.08
CA ALA A 63 -6.22 -17.35 2.31
C ALA A 63 -7.03 -18.34 3.16
N GLU A 64 -8.30 -18.54 2.81
CA GLU A 64 -9.13 -19.54 3.48
C GLU A 64 -8.53 -20.94 3.34
N GLY A 65 -8.46 -21.66 4.46
CA GLY A 65 -7.78 -22.96 4.54
C GLY A 65 -6.24 -22.88 4.58
N GLY A 66 -5.65 -21.69 4.51
CA GLY A 66 -4.20 -21.49 4.65
C GLY A 66 -3.38 -21.98 3.45
N ASN A 67 -4.00 -22.18 2.30
CA ASN A 67 -3.32 -22.65 1.10
C ASN A 67 -2.32 -21.60 0.61
N THR A 68 -1.16 -22.07 0.13
CA THR A 68 -0.10 -21.23 -0.43
C THR A 68 0.50 -21.87 -1.67
N TYR A 69 1.18 -21.07 -2.48
CA TYR A 69 2.03 -21.53 -3.59
C TYR A 69 3.37 -20.80 -3.56
N ASP A 70 4.39 -21.38 -4.19
CA ASP A 70 5.73 -20.81 -4.23
C ASP A 70 5.84 -19.79 -5.38
N SER A 71 6.23 -18.53 -5.08
CA SER A 71 6.74 -17.62 -6.11
C SER A 71 8.22 -17.93 -6.38
N ILE A 72 8.61 -17.99 -7.64
CA ILE A 72 9.91 -18.51 -8.09
C ILE A 72 10.71 -17.39 -8.73
N ASN A 73 11.97 -17.24 -8.31
CA ASN A 73 12.92 -16.33 -8.94
C ASN A 73 13.33 -16.89 -10.30
N PRO A 74 13.03 -16.21 -11.43
CA PRO A 74 13.37 -16.71 -12.75
C PRO A 74 14.87 -16.71 -13.05
N THR A 75 15.68 -16.00 -12.24
CA THR A 75 17.14 -15.91 -12.43
C THR A 75 17.85 -17.22 -12.10
N ASP A 76 17.41 -17.91 -11.04
CA ASP A 76 18.08 -19.10 -10.50
C ASP A 76 17.15 -20.25 -10.13
N GLY A 77 15.84 -20.08 -10.25
CA GLY A 77 14.82 -21.07 -9.90
C GLY A 77 14.56 -21.23 -8.40
N SER A 78 15.14 -20.38 -7.55
CA SER A 78 14.92 -20.42 -6.10
C SER A 78 13.54 -19.88 -5.70
N VAL A 79 13.01 -20.36 -4.57
CA VAL A 79 11.74 -19.85 -4.02
C VAL A 79 11.95 -18.47 -3.38
N ILE A 80 11.15 -17.49 -3.81
CA ILE A 80 11.12 -16.14 -3.25
C ILE A 80 10.37 -16.15 -1.92
N ALA A 81 9.11 -16.57 -1.96
CA ALA A 81 8.18 -16.61 -0.84
C ALA A 81 7.06 -17.63 -1.09
N LYS A 82 6.40 -18.07 -0.01
CA LYS A 82 5.11 -18.76 -0.09
C LYS A 82 4.00 -17.72 -0.04
N VAL A 83 3.26 -17.57 -1.13
CA VAL A 83 2.20 -16.57 -1.28
C VAL A 83 0.84 -17.21 -1.06
N SER A 84 -0.06 -16.51 -0.37
CA SER A 84 -1.45 -16.96 -0.17
C SER A 84 -2.13 -17.31 -1.50
N LEU A 85 -2.72 -18.51 -1.56
CA LEU A 85 -3.50 -18.98 -2.70
C LEU A 85 -4.99 -18.71 -2.45
N ALA A 86 -5.49 -17.57 -2.94
CA ALA A 86 -6.86 -17.15 -2.72
C ALA A 86 -7.89 -18.18 -3.23
N THR A 87 -8.92 -18.41 -2.42
CA THR A 87 -10.07 -19.27 -2.71
C THR A 87 -11.27 -18.46 -3.19
N VAL A 88 -12.35 -19.13 -3.59
CA VAL A 88 -13.62 -18.49 -3.98
C VAL A 88 -14.15 -17.58 -2.88
N SER A 89 -14.11 -18.03 -1.63
CA SER A 89 -14.61 -17.25 -0.50
C SER A 89 -13.70 -16.05 -0.17
N ASP A 90 -12.39 -16.14 -0.39
CA ASP A 90 -11.50 -14.97 -0.30
C ASP A 90 -11.89 -13.90 -1.31
N VAL A 91 -12.25 -14.31 -2.54
CA VAL A 91 -12.76 -13.40 -3.58
C VAL A 91 -14.08 -12.78 -3.15
N ASP A 92 -15.02 -13.56 -2.63
CA ASP A 92 -16.31 -13.05 -2.15
C ASP A 92 -16.13 -12.01 -1.03
N ARG A 93 -15.21 -12.26 -0.09
CA ARG A 93 -14.85 -11.30 0.97
C ARG A 93 -14.23 -10.03 0.41
N ALA A 94 -13.33 -10.13 -0.56
CA ALA A 94 -12.71 -8.98 -1.22
C ALA A 94 -13.75 -8.13 -1.97
N VAL A 95 -14.67 -8.76 -2.69
CA VAL A 95 -15.77 -8.08 -3.41
C VAL A 95 -16.73 -7.42 -2.43
N ALA A 96 -17.10 -8.09 -1.34
CA ALA A 96 -17.97 -7.52 -0.31
C ALA A 96 -17.33 -6.28 0.33
N ALA A 97 -16.03 -6.34 0.65
CA ALA A 97 -15.28 -5.21 1.20
C ALA A 97 -15.19 -4.04 0.20
N ALA A 98 -14.93 -4.32 -1.08
CA ALA A 98 -14.90 -3.30 -2.12
C ALA A 98 -16.27 -2.64 -2.31
N LYS A 99 -17.35 -3.43 -2.27
CA LYS A 99 -18.73 -2.93 -2.35
C LYS A 99 -19.04 -2.01 -1.18
N ASP A 100 -18.71 -2.42 0.05
CA ASP A 100 -18.94 -1.61 1.24
C ASP A 100 -18.16 -0.29 1.20
N ALA A 101 -16.87 -0.34 0.83
CA ALA A 101 -16.03 0.85 0.66
C ALA A 101 -16.57 1.83 -0.41
N PHE A 102 -17.19 1.31 -1.47
CA PHE A 102 -17.76 2.09 -2.55
C PHE A 102 -19.14 2.69 -2.19
N GLU A 103 -20.07 1.88 -1.68
CA GLU A 103 -21.47 2.29 -1.43
C GLU A 103 -21.63 3.05 -0.11
N TYR A 104 -20.89 2.64 0.92
CA TYR A 104 -21.09 3.12 2.29
C TYR A 104 -19.84 3.77 2.91
N GLY A 105 -18.66 3.42 2.43
CA GLY A 105 -17.38 3.96 2.90
C GLY A 105 -17.09 5.40 2.47
N GLU A 106 -15.94 5.91 2.93
CA GLU A 106 -15.53 7.29 2.67
C GLU A 106 -15.19 7.54 1.19
N TRP A 107 -14.61 6.53 0.51
CA TRP A 107 -14.12 6.69 -0.86
C TRP A 107 -15.20 7.14 -1.85
N GLY A 108 -16.41 6.58 -1.74
CA GLY A 108 -17.56 6.94 -2.57
C GLY A 108 -18.19 8.30 -2.24
N LYS A 109 -17.98 8.79 -1.01
CA LYS A 109 -18.55 10.06 -0.51
C LYS A 109 -17.57 11.23 -0.56
N MET A 110 -16.28 10.94 -0.72
CA MET A 110 -15.18 11.91 -0.69
C MET A 110 -15.24 12.87 -1.87
N ASN A 111 -14.85 14.13 -1.63
CA ASN A 111 -14.76 15.11 -2.71
C ASN A 111 -13.73 14.65 -3.74
N ALA A 112 -14.02 14.91 -5.01
CA ALA A 112 -13.18 14.44 -6.10
C ALA A 112 -11.73 14.98 -6.00
N ARG A 113 -11.56 16.21 -5.50
CA ARG A 113 -10.24 16.79 -5.22
C ARG A 113 -9.49 16.08 -4.10
N GLU A 114 -10.16 15.72 -3.00
CA GLU A 114 -9.55 14.99 -1.87
C GLU A 114 -9.12 13.60 -2.32
N ARG A 115 -9.94 12.92 -3.12
CA ARG A 115 -9.56 11.65 -3.77
C ARG A 115 -8.30 11.80 -4.62
N GLY A 116 -8.22 12.85 -5.43
CA GLY A 116 -7.01 13.19 -6.19
C GLY A 116 -5.78 13.41 -5.30
N GLN A 117 -5.94 14.09 -4.16
CA GLN A 117 -4.84 14.28 -3.18
C GLN A 117 -4.34 12.95 -2.61
N LEU A 118 -5.23 12.00 -2.29
CA LEU A 118 -4.84 10.67 -1.83
C LEU A 118 -4.09 9.88 -2.91
N MET A 119 -4.52 9.98 -4.17
CA MET A 119 -3.81 9.34 -5.28
C MET A 119 -2.42 9.97 -5.53
N TYR A 120 -2.28 11.29 -5.39
CA TYR A 120 -0.96 11.94 -5.42
C TYR A 120 -0.07 11.48 -4.26
N ARG A 121 -0.64 11.33 -3.06
CA ARG A 121 0.09 10.79 -1.89
C ARG A 121 0.57 9.36 -2.15
N LEU A 122 -0.28 8.50 -2.72
CA LEU A 122 0.10 7.14 -3.11
C LEU A 122 1.26 7.16 -4.11
N ALA A 123 1.21 8.00 -5.13
CA ALA A 123 2.32 8.14 -6.08
C ALA A 123 3.62 8.62 -5.40
N GLY A 124 3.51 9.52 -4.41
CA GLY A 124 4.65 9.96 -3.60
C GLY A 124 5.27 8.82 -2.80
N LEU A 125 4.45 7.99 -2.15
CA LEU A 125 4.91 6.79 -1.42
C LEU A 125 5.55 5.77 -2.36
N MET A 126 4.98 5.56 -3.56
CA MET A 126 5.57 4.68 -4.56
C MET A 126 6.95 5.19 -5.03
N GLU A 127 7.12 6.50 -5.18
CA GLU A 127 8.40 7.11 -5.55
C GLU A 127 9.43 7.02 -4.40
N GLU A 128 8.98 7.17 -3.15
CA GLU A 128 9.83 6.97 -1.95
C GLU A 128 10.37 5.55 -1.84
N HIS A 129 9.58 4.55 -2.25
CA HIS A 129 9.95 3.13 -2.23
C HIS A 129 10.40 2.59 -3.59
N GLN A 130 10.77 3.45 -4.55
CA GLN A 130 10.96 3.02 -5.95
C GLN A 130 12.09 2.01 -6.14
N GLU A 131 13.19 2.12 -5.38
CA GLU A 131 14.31 1.19 -5.44
C GLU A 131 13.91 -0.18 -4.87
N GLU A 132 13.12 -0.20 -3.81
CA GLU A 132 12.58 -1.42 -3.21
C GLU A 132 11.63 -2.12 -4.18
N LEU A 133 10.65 -1.38 -4.73
CA LEU A 133 9.70 -1.88 -5.73
C LEU A 133 10.41 -2.40 -6.98
N ALA A 134 11.42 -1.69 -7.48
CA ALA A 134 12.19 -2.13 -8.64
C ALA A 134 13.03 -3.39 -8.35
N THR A 135 13.49 -3.56 -7.11
CA THR A 135 14.22 -4.76 -6.71
C THR A 135 13.27 -5.96 -6.56
N ILE A 136 12.06 -5.77 -6.03
CA ILE A 136 11.01 -6.79 -5.98
C ILE A 136 10.64 -7.24 -7.40
N GLU A 137 10.38 -6.29 -8.30
CA GLU A 137 10.06 -6.57 -9.70
C GLU A 137 11.19 -7.37 -10.38
N ALA A 138 12.45 -7.00 -10.14
CA ALA A 138 13.60 -7.69 -10.71
C ALA A 138 13.69 -9.15 -10.26
N ILE A 139 13.39 -9.46 -9.00
CA ILE A 139 13.48 -10.83 -8.48
C ILE A 139 12.25 -11.68 -8.80
N ASP A 140 11.07 -11.07 -8.96
CA ASP A 140 9.81 -11.78 -9.19
C ASP A 140 9.54 -12.01 -10.68
N SER A 141 9.77 -11.00 -11.53
CA SER A 141 9.53 -11.10 -12.98
C SER A 141 10.80 -11.30 -13.81
N GLY A 142 11.98 -11.10 -13.22
CA GLY A 142 13.27 -11.16 -13.94
C GLY A 142 13.59 -9.88 -14.70
N ALA A 143 12.86 -8.78 -14.45
CA ALA A 143 13.13 -7.50 -15.06
C ALA A 143 14.55 -7.00 -14.73
N VAL A 144 15.26 -6.47 -15.73
CA VAL A 144 16.55 -5.81 -15.49
C VAL A 144 16.31 -4.59 -14.59
N TYR A 145 16.98 -4.51 -13.43
CA TYR A 145 16.73 -3.50 -12.39
C TYR A 145 16.64 -2.06 -12.92
N THR A 146 17.55 -1.65 -13.81
CA THR A 146 17.54 -0.28 -14.37
C THR A 146 16.31 0.00 -15.23
N LEU A 147 15.78 -1.02 -15.91
CA LEU A 147 14.52 -0.95 -16.65
C LEU A 147 13.31 -1.04 -15.70
N ALA A 148 13.38 -1.84 -14.64
CA ALA A 148 12.35 -1.90 -13.60
C ALA A 148 12.15 -0.52 -12.95
N LEU A 149 13.25 0.12 -12.53
CA LEU A 149 13.24 1.44 -11.91
C LEU A 149 12.66 2.51 -12.85
N LYS A 150 13.18 2.59 -14.08
CA LYS A 150 12.77 3.64 -15.02
C LYS A 150 11.36 3.43 -15.59
N THR A 151 11.00 2.20 -15.91
CA THR A 151 9.79 1.88 -16.68
C THR A 151 8.71 1.26 -15.81
N HIS A 152 8.97 0.13 -15.17
CA HIS A 152 7.93 -0.61 -14.43
C HIS A 152 7.41 0.23 -13.26
N VAL A 153 8.32 0.76 -12.44
CA VAL A 153 7.98 1.64 -11.31
C VAL A 153 7.78 3.08 -11.77
N GLY A 154 8.73 3.63 -12.52
CA GLY A 154 8.67 5.03 -12.96
C GLY A 154 7.40 5.39 -13.74
N MET A 155 6.94 4.55 -14.68
CA MET A 155 5.67 4.81 -15.40
C MET A 155 4.44 4.56 -14.53
N SER A 156 4.50 3.64 -13.55
CA SER A 156 3.41 3.43 -12.59
C SER A 156 3.20 4.66 -11.70
N VAL A 157 4.29 5.26 -11.18
CA VAL A 157 4.24 6.54 -10.44
C VAL A 157 3.61 7.64 -11.29
N GLN A 158 4.03 7.77 -12.56
CA GLN A 158 3.46 8.77 -13.47
C GLN A 158 1.97 8.51 -13.75
N THR A 159 1.56 7.25 -13.86
CA THR A 159 0.17 6.87 -14.09
C THR A 159 -0.73 7.34 -12.96
N PHE A 160 -0.34 7.11 -11.69
CA PHE A 160 -1.11 7.61 -10.55
C PHE A 160 -1.16 9.14 -10.51
N ARG A 161 -0.03 9.83 -10.76
CA ARG A 161 0.00 11.30 -10.85
C ARG A 161 -0.95 11.83 -11.94
N TYR A 162 -0.95 11.20 -13.11
CA TYR A 162 -1.80 11.58 -14.23
C TYR A 162 -3.29 11.46 -13.86
N PHE A 163 -3.73 10.30 -13.38
CA PHE A 163 -5.15 10.08 -13.04
C PHE A 163 -5.60 10.84 -11.78
N ALA A 164 -4.69 11.10 -10.83
CA ALA A 164 -4.96 11.99 -9.70
C ALA A 164 -5.34 13.40 -10.19
N GLY A 165 -4.65 13.90 -11.22
CA GLY A 165 -4.93 15.18 -11.85
C GLY A 165 -6.30 15.27 -12.53
N TRP A 166 -6.88 14.13 -12.92
CA TRP A 166 -8.20 14.08 -13.57
C TRP A 166 -9.38 14.05 -12.59
N CYS A 167 -9.16 13.69 -11.33
CA CYS A 167 -10.26 13.41 -10.40
C CYS A 167 -11.27 14.56 -10.25
N ASP A 168 -10.84 15.83 -10.34
CA ASP A 168 -11.73 17.01 -10.27
C ASP A 168 -11.93 17.73 -11.61
N LYS A 169 -11.67 17.04 -12.74
CA LYS A 169 -11.70 17.62 -14.10
C LYS A 169 -12.56 16.86 -15.11
N ILE A 170 -13.19 15.76 -14.69
CA ILE A 170 -14.23 15.01 -15.42
C ILE A 170 -15.45 14.85 -14.52
#